data_AF-A0A952B3H8-F1
#
_entry.id   AF-A0A952B3H8-F1
#
_cell.length_a   1.000
_cell.length_b   1.000
_cell.length_c   1.000
_cell.angle_alpha   90.00
_cell.angle_beta   90.00
_cell.angle_gamma   90.00
#
_symmetry.space_group_name_H-M   'P 1'
#
loop_
_entity.id
_entity.type
_entity.pdbx_description
1 polymer ?
#
loop_
_entity_poly.entity_id
_entity_poly.type
_entity_poly.pdbx_seq_one_letter_code
_entity_poly.pdbx_strand_id
1 'polypeptide(L)'
;MSDLESAKFAFKATAGLFKDYPHYPSIKRRPLLNELAQTPPTEPLNREEGLLDKFQSVMEKRGIKGIPKVKRPYWIRNGQYDPFEVYGTAIQFMDQHNGPLPKTTLPPAKDVKIFINRVLQEPTEKVTIDRQFEILMDISRNDVLGAANIGMLASRLMSRFSDQRAYPDLCIDGKEIIYQISTDEEIEPLMRKWFHKIARFESFNDVNGRNDGSGDQYYFWTHFFSACVYGQSSISDQIFQKIFEKGNEVMIYVKHKFAKRGGTVSDHYEASLLGRNIGLSISSN
;
A
#
# COMPACT_ATOMS: atom_id res chain seq x y z
N MET A 1 -8.72 -24.29 10.21
CA MET A 1 -7.79 -24.34 9.07
C MET A 1 -6.38 -24.32 9.64
N SER A 2 -5.54 -25.31 9.32
CA SER A 2 -4.15 -25.34 9.82
C SER A 2 -3.29 -24.27 9.11
N ASP A 3 -2.11 -23.95 9.65
CA ASP A 3 -1.16 -23.02 9.00
C ASP A 3 -0.81 -23.47 7.58
N LEU A 4 -0.71 -24.79 7.39
CA LEU A 4 -0.49 -25.41 6.10
C LEU A 4 -1.63 -25.15 5.09
N GLU A 5 -2.88 -25.13 5.55
CA GLU A 5 -4.02 -24.85 4.67
C GLU A 5 -4.12 -23.36 4.31
N SER A 6 -3.81 -22.46 5.25
CA SER A 6 -3.74 -21.02 4.99
C SER A 6 -2.65 -20.70 3.96
N ALA A 7 -1.48 -21.32 4.11
CA ALA A 7 -0.37 -21.22 3.16
C ALA A 7 -0.75 -21.79 1.77
N LYS A 8 -1.48 -22.91 1.70
CA LYS A 8 -1.96 -23.49 0.44
C LYS A 8 -2.96 -22.58 -0.28
N PHE A 9 -3.90 -21.97 0.45
CA PHE A 9 -4.84 -21.02 -0.11
C PHE A 9 -4.10 -19.79 -0.66
N ALA A 10 -3.24 -19.19 0.14
CA ALA A 10 -2.42 -18.06 -0.27
C ALA A 10 -1.58 -18.37 -1.51
N PHE A 11 -0.91 -19.52 -1.48
CA PHE A 11 -0.09 -19.97 -2.58
C PHE A 11 -0.90 -20.15 -3.87
N LYS A 12 -2.10 -20.76 -3.81
CA LYS A 12 -2.98 -20.89 -4.98
C LYS A 12 -3.46 -19.55 -5.50
N ALA A 13 -3.90 -18.66 -4.61
CA ALA A 13 -4.36 -17.33 -4.95
C ALA A 13 -3.26 -16.53 -5.64
N THR A 14 -2.05 -16.51 -5.07
CA THR A 14 -0.88 -15.80 -5.60
C THR A 14 -0.35 -16.44 -6.89
N ALA A 15 -0.22 -17.76 -6.96
CA ALA A 15 0.29 -18.45 -8.16
C ALA A 15 -0.64 -18.31 -9.38
N GLY A 16 -1.96 -18.20 -9.17
CA GLY A 16 -2.92 -17.91 -10.23
C GLY A 16 -2.66 -16.58 -10.94
N LEU A 17 -2.09 -15.60 -10.24
CA LEU A 17 -1.81 -14.26 -10.78
C LEU A 17 -0.63 -14.22 -11.75
N PHE A 18 0.34 -15.10 -11.55
CA PHE A 18 1.56 -15.14 -12.37
C PHE A 18 1.39 -15.96 -13.65
N LYS A 19 0.30 -16.72 -13.80
CA LYS A 19 0.11 -17.67 -14.90
C LYS A 19 -0.39 -17.01 -16.19
N ASP A 20 -1.10 -15.89 -16.08
CA ASP A 20 -1.74 -15.19 -17.21
C ASP A 20 -1.17 -13.78 -17.45
N TYR A 21 0.04 -13.52 -16.97
CA TYR A 21 0.58 -12.17 -16.91
C TYR A 21 1.25 -11.74 -18.23
N PRO A 22 0.64 -10.86 -19.06
CA PRO A 22 1.34 -10.29 -20.21
C PRO A 22 2.56 -9.49 -19.72
N HIS A 23 3.67 -9.56 -20.47
CA HIS A 23 4.87 -8.78 -20.19
C HIS A 23 4.57 -7.27 -20.30
N TYR A 24 4.18 -6.62 -19.20
CA TYR A 24 3.99 -5.16 -19.12
C TYR A 24 5.34 -4.38 -19.09
N PRO A 25 5.34 -3.06 -19.40
CA PRO A 25 6.50 -2.22 -19.70
C PRO A 25 7.32 -1.83 -18.46
N SER A 26 7.18 -2.54 -17.34
CA SER A 26 8.03 -2.36 -16.15
C SER A 26 9.52 -2.57 -16.47
N ILE A 27 9.83 -3.27 -17.56
CA ILE A 27 11.19 -3.44 -18.08
C ILE A 27 11.83 -2.07 -18.41
N LYS A 28 11.08 -1.11 -18.96
CA LYS A 28 11.63 0.20 -19.35
C LYS A 28 11.90 1.13 -18.16
N ARG A 29 11.10 1.03 -17.09
CA ARG A 29 11.17 1.92 -15.90
C ARG A 29 11.97 1.36 -14.73
N ARG A 30 12.38 0.09 -14.80
CA ARG A 30 13.27 -0.55 -13.83
C ARG A 30 14.56 0.24 -13.56
N PRO A 31 15.20 0.91 -14.54
CA PRO A 31 16.38 1.74 -14.29
C PRO A 31 16.12 2.89 -13.31
N LEU A 32 15.04 3.65 -13.50
CA LEU A 32 14.66 4.76 -12.62
C LEU A 32 14.42 4.28 -11.18
N LEU A 33 13.64 3.20 -11.00
CA LEU A 33 13.38 2.66 -9.66
C LEU A 33 14.66 2.17 -8.98
N ASN A 34 15.57 1.54 -9.73
CA ASN A 34 16.86 1.10 -9.22
C ASN A 34 17.78 2.28 -8.86
N GLU A 35 17.72 3.38 -9.62
CA GLU A 35 18.46 4.61 -9.34
C GLU A 35 17.93 5.26 -8.05
N LEU A 36 16.61 5.44 -7.94
CA LEU A 36 15.99 6.02 -6.76
C LEU A 36 16.28 5.21 -5.50
N ALA A 37 16.18 3.88 -5.57
CA ALA A 37 16.49 2.99 -4.46
C ALA A 37 17.95 3.07 -3.98
N GLN A 38 18.88 3.63 -4.78
CA GLN A 38 20.28 3.84 -4.37
C GLN A 38 20.52 5.20 -3.70
N THR A 39 19.55 6.12 -3.75
CA THR A 39 19.67 7.41 -3.08
C THR A 39 19.66 7.17 -1.56
N PRO A 40 20.60 7.67 -0.76
CA PRO A 40 20.57 7.48 0.69
C PRO A 40 19.30 8.05 1.34
N PRO A 41 18.76 7.42 2.41
CA PRO A 41 17.68 8.00 3.18
C PRO A 41 18.14 9.28 3.90
N THR A 42 17.24 10.26 4.04
CA THR A 42 17.47 11.49 4.80
C THR A 42 16.36 11.69 5.81
N GLU A 43 16.66 12.33 6.94
CA GLU A 43 15.65 12.66 7.95
C GLU A 43 14.57 13.61 7.42
N PRO A 44 13.36 13.58 8.02
CA PRO A 44 12.88 12.59 8.99
C PRO A 44 12.63 11.19 8.37
N LEU A 45 12.88 10.14 9.15
CA LEU A 45 12.50 8.75 8.83
C LEU A 45 11.28 8.27 9.63
N ASN A 46 10.55 7.30 9.09
CA ASN A 46 9.54 6.53 9.81
C ASN A 46 10.25 5.45 10.63
N ARG A 47 9.99 5.44 11.93
CA ARG A 47 10.57 4.51 12.90
C ARG A 47 9.48 3.78 13.65
N GLU A 48 9.78 2.61 14.19
CA GLU A 48 8.87 1.90 15.07
C GLU A 48 8.55 2.73 16.32
N GLU A 49 9.60 3.30 16.93
CA GLU A 49 9.51 4.06 18.17
C GLU A 49 8.53 5.24 18.05
N GLY A 50 7.48 5.19 18.87
CA GLY A 50 6.46 6.24 18.97
C GLY A 50 5.50 6.37 17.79
N LEU A 51 5.59 5.54 16.73
CA LEU A 51 4.70 5.66 15.57
C LEU A 51 3.25 5.26 15.89
N LEU A 52 3.07 4.21 16.69
CA LEU A 52 1.74 3.82 17.18
C LEU A 52 1.12 4.95 18.02
N ASP A 53 1.88 5.54 18.94
CA ASP A 53 1.41 6.63 19.81
C ASP A 53 1.00 7.85 18.99
N LYS A 54 1.73 8.16 17.91
CA LYS A 54 1.35 9.22 16.97
C LYS A 54 0.01 8.93 16.29
N PHE A 55 -0.21 7.71 15.82
CA PHE A 55 -1.51 7.32 15.23
C PHE A 55 -2.65 7.44 16.25
N GLN A 56 -2.43 6.92 17.46
CA GLN A 56 -3.40 7.00 18.56
C GLN A 56 -3.67 8.45 18.94
N SER A 57 -2.66 9.31 19.00
CA SER A 57 -2.81 10.75 19.26
C SER A 57 -3.65 11.45 18.19
N VAL A 58 -3.45 11.11 16.91
CA VAL A 58 -4.27 11.64 15.81
C VAL A 58 -5.74 11.21 15.96
N MET A 59 -5.98 9.95 16.31
CA MET A 59 -7.32 9.44 16.56
C MET A 59 -7.98 10.09 17.77
N GLU A 60 -7.26 10.21 18.88
CA GLU A 60 -7.73 10.80 20.13
C GLU A 60 -8.12 12.26 19.95
N LYS A 61 -7.26 13.07 19.31
CA LYS A 61 -7.56 14.48 18.97
C LYS A 61 -8.84 14.64 18.14
N ARG A 62 -9.24 13.60 17.40
CA ARG A 62 -10.43 13.56 16.55
C ARG A 62 -11.62 12.85 17.21
N GLY A 63 -11.49 12.41 18.47
CA GLY A 63 -12.54 11.70 19.21
C GLY A 63 -12.83 10.28 18.71
N ILE A 64 -11.88 9.65 18.01
CA ILE A 64 -12.04 8.33 17.39
C ILE A 64 -11.52 7.27 18.36
N LYS A 65 -12.40 6.34 18.77
CA LYS A 65 -12.07 5.33 19.80
C LYS A 65 -11.59 3.99 19.24
N GLY A 66 -11.69 3.77 17.94
CA GLY A 66 -11.36 2.49 17.31
C GLY A 66 -11.99 2.35 15.93
N ILE A 67 -11.90 1.16 15.35
CA ILE A 67 -12.52 0.86 14.06
C ILE A 67 -13.90 0.24 14.29
N PRO A 68 -14.96 0.70 13.59
CA PRO A 68 -16.27 0.07 13.69
C PRO A 68 -16.23 -1.44 13.40
N LYS A 69 -17.03 -2.22 14.13
CA LYS A 69 -17.19 -3.67 13.88
C LYS A 69 -17.67 -3.96 12.46
N VAL A 70 -18.58 -3.14 11.94
CA VAL A 70 -19.06 -3.26 10.57
C VAL A 70 -18.10 -2.51 9.65
N LYS A 71 -17.30 -3.25 8.89
CA LYS A 71 -16.26 -2.71 8.01
C LYS A 71 -16.88 -2.23 6.70
N ARG A 72 -17.14 -0.93 6.58
CA ARG A 72 -17.79 -0.32 5.41
C ARG A 72 -16.83 0.60 4.64
N PRO A 73 -16.93 0.64 3.30
CA PRO A 73 -16.31 1.71 2.53
C PRO A 73 -16.97 3.05 2.87
N TYR A 74 -16.17 4.06 3.25
CA TYR A 74 -16.70 5.35 3.74
C TYR A 74 -17.51 6.13 2.68
N TRP A 75 -17.32 5.82 1.39
CA TRP A 75 -18.05 6.43 0.28
C TRP A 75 -19.32 5.66 -0.14
N ILE A 76 -19.56 4.46 0.41
CA ILE A 76 -20.71 3.61 0.07
C ILE A 76 -21.62 3.47 1.29
N ARG A 77 -22.78 4.15 1.27
CA ARG A 77 -23.70 4.22 2.43
C ARG A 77 -24.14 2.84 2.96
N ASN A 78 -24.41 1.90 2.06
CA ASN A 78 -24.96 0.57 2.38
C ASN A 78 -24.06 -0.58 1.91
N GLY A 79 -22.75 -0.35 1.82
CA GLY A 79 -21.77 -1.37 1.42
C GLY A 79 -21.02 -1.96 2.61
N GLN A 80 -20.43 -3.14 2.40
CA GLN A 80 -19.40 -3.70 3.26
C GLN A 80 -18.20 -4.05 2.40
N TYR A 81 -17.00 -4.04 2.97
CA TYR A 81 -15.84 -4.59 2.28
C TYR A 81 -16.05 -6.08 2.04
N ASP A 82 -15.83 -6.53 0.80
CA ASP A 82 -15.75 -7.96 0.52
C ASP A 82 -14.35 -8.45 0.95
N PRO A 83 -14.25 -9.37 1.92
CA PRO A 83 -12.97 -9.91 2.39
C PRO A 83 -12.09 -10.46 1.26
N PHE A 84 -12.69 -11.06 0.23
CA PHE A 84 -11.96 -11.60 -0.92
C PHE A 84 -11.54 -10.50 -1.90
N GLU A 85 -12.35 -9.45 -2.08
CA GLU A 85 -11.91 -8.28 -2.86
C GLU A 85 -10.78 -7.53 -2.16
N VAL A 86 -10.80 -7.40 -0.84
CA VAL A 86 -9.69 -6.79 -0.07
C VAL A 86 -8.41 -7.61 -0.25
N TYR A 87 -8.51 -8.92 -0.11
CA TYR A 87 -7.39 -9.84 -0.26
C TYR A 87 -6.85 -9.80 -1.70
N GLY A 88 -7.76 -9.89 -2.67
CA GLY A 88 -7.49 -9.74 -4.08
C GLY A 88 -6.82 -8.40 -4.38
N THR A 89 -7.32 -7.29 -3.85
CA THR A 89 -6.74 -5.96 -4.08
C THR A 89 -5.32 -5.88 -3.51
N ALA A 90 -5.12 -6.38 -2.30
CA ALA A 90 -3.82 -6.35 -1.65
C ALA A 90 -2.76 -7.12 -2.46
N ILE A 91 -3.12 -8.27 -3.05
CA ILE A 91 -2.18 -9.12 -3.80
C ILE A 91 -2.14 -8.77 -5.30
N GLN A 92 -3.29 -8.54 -5.93
CA GLN A 92 -3.45 -8.42 -7.40
C GLN A 92 -3.11 -7.04 -7.96
N PHE A 93 -3.32 -5.94 -7.25
CA PHE A 93 -3.04 -4.59 -7.79
C PHE A 93 -1.54 -4.29 -8.00
N MET A 94 -0.67 -5.30 -7.89
CA MET A 94 0.76 -5.15 -8.14
C MET A 94 1.04 -4.97 -9.63
N ASP A 95 0.04 -5.27 -10.45
CA ASP A 95 0.31 -5.82 -11.75
C ASP A 95 -0.98 -5.67 -12.61
N GLN A 96 -0.94 -4.87 -13.70
CA GLN A 96 -2.07 -4.68 -14.63
C GLN A 96 -2.59 -6.04 -15.11
N HIS A 97 -3.80 -6.39 -14.70
CA HIS A 97 -4.43 -7.66 -15.05
C HIS A 97 -5.71 -7.42 -15.83
N ASN A 98 -6.09 -8.32 -16.72
CA ASN A 98 -7.35 -8.19 -17.47
C ASN A 98 -8.59 -8.59 -16.64
N GLY A 99 -8.43 -8.93 -15.36
CA GLY A 99 -9.53 -9.27 -14.44
C GLY A 99 -10.48 -8.11 -14.14
N PRO A 100 -11.67 -8.36 -13.60
CA PRO A 100 -12.60 -7.29 -13.19
C PRO A 100 -12.00 -6.40 -12.10
N LEU A 101 -12.34 -5.12 -12.11
CA LEU A 101 -11.98 -4.19 -11.03
C LEU A 101 -12.80 -4.48 -9.77
N PRO A 102 -12.21 -4.33 -8.57
CA PRO A 102 -12.93 -4.56 -7.33
C PRO A 102 -13.93 -3.44 -7.07
N LYS A 103 -15.05 -3.77 -6.42
CA LYS A 103 -16.17 -2.83 -6.23
C LYS A 103 -16.09 -2.09 -4.90
N THR A 104 -15.53 -2.73 -3.88
CA THR A 104 -15.57 -2.25 -2.50
C THR A 104 -14.27 -1.61 -2.05
N THR A 105 -13.17 -1.84 -2.79
CA THR A 105 -11.83 -1.37 -2.42
C THR A 105 -11.32 -0.19 -3.24
N LEU A 106 -12.09 0.31 -4.22
CA LEU A 106 -11.73 1.50 -5.01
C LEU A 106 -12.39 2.77 -4.42
N PRO A 107 -11.73 3.53 -3.54
CA PRO A 107 -12.17 4.86 -3.12
C PRO A 107 -12.31 5.80 -4.32
N PRO A 108 -13.09 6.88 -4.17
CA PRO A 108 -13.28 7.86 -5.24
C PRO A 108 -11.95 8.42 -5.73
N ALA A 109 -11.80 8.52 -7.06
CA ALA A 109 -10.58 9.02 -7.70
C ALA A 109 -10.13 10.40 -7.18
N LYS A 110 -11.11 11.27 -6.88
CA LYS A 110 -10.87 12.60 -6.31
C LYS A 110 -10.11 12.54 -4.97
N ASP A 111 -10.38 11.54 -4.14
CA ASP A 111 -9.83 11.46 -2.78
C ASP A 111 -8.39 10.91 -2.83
N VAL A 112 -8.15 9.95 -3.73
CA VAL A 112 -6.79 9.50 -4.11
C VAL A 112 -5.97 10.68 -4.66
N LYS A 113 -6.54 11.45 -5.59
CA LYS A 113 -5.93 12.67 -6.15
C LYS A 113 -5.60 13.69 -5.06
N ILE A 114 -6.55 13.98 -4.17
CA ILE A 114 -6.36 14.97 -3.10
C ILE A 114 -5.21 14.53 -2.20
N PHE A 115 -5.14 13.26 -1.81
CA PHE A 115 -4.07 12.77 -0.96
C PHE A 115 -2.70 12.93 -1.62
N ILE A 116 -2.55 12.45 -2.86
CA ILE A 116 -1.27 12.54 -3.58
C ILE A 116 -0.82 14.01 -3.69
N ASN A 117 -1.71 14.90 -4.12
CA ASN A 117 -1.38 16.31 -4.28
C ASN A 117 -1.06 16.99 -2.95
N ARG A 118 -1.80 16.69 -1.86
CA ARG A 118 -1.50 17.24 -0.54
C ARG A 118 -0.12 16.83 -0.08
N VAL A 119 0.25 15.55 -0.18
CA VAL A 119 1.60 15.08 0.17
C VAL A 119 2.66 15.84 -0.64
N LEU A 120 2.47 15.97 -1.96
CA LEU A 120 3.41 16.68 -2.85
C LEU A 120 3.53 18.18 -2.54
N GLN A 121 2.49 18.79 -1.96
CA GLN A 121 2.39 20.21 -1.65
C GLN A 121 2.65 20.54 -0.17
N GLU A 122 2.84 19.55 0.70
CA GLU A 122 3.18 19.78 2.10
C GLU A 122 4.40 20.71 2.21
N PRO A 123 4.43 21.68 3.14
CA PRO A 123 5.59 22.58 3.26
C PRO A 123 6.88 21.88 3.68
N THR A 124 6.78 20.74 4.38
CA THR A 124 7.94 19.98 4.85
C THR A 124 8.66 19.30 3.70
N GLU A 125 9.98 19.15 3.79
CA GLU A 125 10.75 18.45 2.76
C GLU A 125 10.36 16.97 2.65
N LYS A 126 10.16 16.31 3.80
CA LYS A 126 9.66 14.94 3.90
C LYS A 126 8.33 14.88 4.64
N VAL A 127 7.48 13.95 4.23
CA VAL A 127 6.17 13.68 4.84
C VAL A 127 6.19 12.27 5.43
N THR A 128 6.17 12.19 6.75
CA THR A 128 6.14 10.94 7.52
C THR A 128 4.78 10.25 7.48
N ILE A 129 4.74 8.96 7.78
CA ILE A 129 3.53 8.12 7.75
C ILE A 129 2.44 8.62 8.70
N ASP A 130 2.81 9.11 9.88
CA ASP A 130 1.87 9.75 10.81
C ASP A 130 1.28 11.05 10.23
N ARG A 131 2.09 11.87 9.56
CA ARG A 131 1.58 13.08 8.88
C ARG A 131 0.69 12.72 7.69
N GLN A 132 1.05 11.69 6.93
CA GLN A 132 0.19 11.14 5.88
C GLN A 132 -1.14 10.65 6.46
N PHE A 133 -1.12 9.97 7.61
CA PHE A 133 -2.33 9.53 8.30
C PHE A 133 -3.23 10.71 8.65
N GLU A 134 -2.70 11.81 9.20
CA GLU A 134 -3.49 13.02 9.46
C GLU A 134 -4.20 13.56 8.20
N ILE A 135 -3.46 13.66 7.08
CA ILE A 135 -4.00 14.11 5.80
C ILE A 135 -5.11 13.16 5.33
N LEU A 136 -4.88 11.85 5.43
CA LEU A 136 -5.84 10.83 5.04
C LEU A 136 -7.11 10.88 5.88
N MET A 137 -6.98 11.13 7.19
CA MET A 137 -8.12 11.27 8.11
C MET A 137 -8.96 12.51 7.78
N ASP A 138 -8.36 13.59 7.30
CA ASP A 138 -9.12 14.75 6.79
C ASP A 138 -9.93 14.40 5.53
N ILE A 139 -9.32 13.65 4.60
CA ILE A 139 -9.95 13.27 3.33
C ILE A 139 -11.09 12.28 3.57
N SER A 140 -10.86 11.27 4.42
CA SER A 140 -11.83 10.22 4.73
C SER A 140 -12.88 10.66 5.76
N ARG A 141 -12.84 11.90 6.23
CA ARG A 141 -13.76 12.46 7.25
C ARG A 141 -13.75 11.63 8.53
N ASN A 142 -12.55 11.41 9.07
CA ASN A 142 -12.30 10.64 10.28
C ASN A 142 -12.60 9.14 10.17
N ASP A 143 -12.74 8.60 8.96
CA ASP A 143 -12.88 7.15 8.74
C ASP A 143 -11.50 6.49 8.60
N VAL A 144 -11.10 5.69 9.60
CA VAL A 144 -9.79 5.02 9.65
C VAL A 144 -9.61 4.02 8.51
N LEU A 145 -10.66 3.25 8.18
CA LEU A 145 -10.60 2.27 7.09
C LEU A 145 -10.50 2.96 5.73
N GLY A 146 -11.24 4.05 5.56
CA GLY A 146 -11.18 4.91 4.40
C GLY A 146 -9.80 5.53 4.21
N ALA A 147 -9.24 6.08 5.29
CA ALA A 147 -7.88 6.63 5.30
C ALA A 147 -6.86 5.57 4.89
N ALA A 148 -6.91 4.39 5.50
CA ALA A 148 -6.03 3.26 5.17
C ALA A 148 -6.14 2.85 3.70
N ASN A 149 -7.36 2.76 3.16
CA ASN A 149 -7.60 2.33 1.79
C ASN A 149 -7.13 3.37 0.76
N ILE A 150 -7.41 4.66 1.00
CA ILE A 150 -6.87 5.75 0.16
C ILE A 150 -5.34 5.72 0.19
N GLY A 151 -4.74 5.59 1.37
CA GLY A 151 -3.28 5.48 1.54
C GLY A 151 -2.70 4.31 0.75
N MET A 152 -3.34 3.13 0.82
CA MET A 152 -2.95 1.93 0.09
C MET A 152 -2.96 2.17 -1.42
N LEU A 153 -4.06 2.64 -1.99
CA LEU A 153 -4.14 2.80 -3.44
C LEU A 153 -3.29 3.94 -3.98
N ALA A 154 -3.22 5.06 -3.27
CA ALA A 154 -2.40 6.19 -3.70
C ALA A 154 -0.90 5.87 -3.68
N SER A 155 -0.39 5.32 -2.57
CA SER A 155 1.02 4.92 -2.46
C SER A 155 1.37 3.85 -3.50
N ARG A 156 0.46 2.90 -3.76
CA ARG A 156 0.65 1.89 -4.78
C ARG A 156 0.63 2.44 -6.21
N LEU A 157 -0.27 3.37 -6.52
CA LEU A 157 -0.29 4.08 -7.80
C LEU A 157 1.03 4.79 -8.06
N MET A 158 1.56 5.49 -7.06
CA MET A 158 2.83 6.22 -7.17
C MET A 158 4.07 5.30 -7.22
N SER A 159 4.00 4.11 -6.63
CA SER A 159 5.15 3.18 -6.54
C SER A 159 5.21 2.15 -7.66
N ARG A 160 4.06 1.71 -8.16
CA ARG A 160 3.94 0.56 -9.08
C ARG A 160 3.13 0.87 -10.32
N PHE A 161 2.54 2.06 -10.44
CA PHE A 161 1.62 2.39 -11.54
C PHE A 161 0.45 1.40 -11.63
N SER A 162 -0.15 1.14 -10.46
CA SER A 162 -1.28 0.23 -10.24
C SER A 162 -2.34 0.26 -11.36
N ASP A 163 -3.11 -0.83 -11.51
CA ASP A 163 -4.11 -1.02 -12.57
C ASP A 163 -4.95 0.22 -12.90
N GLN A 164 -4.57 0.87 -13.99
CA GLN A 164 -5.03 2.21 -14.38
C GLN A 164 -6.49 2.23 -14.82
N ARG A 165 -7.09 1.07 -15.07
CA ARG A 165 -8.53 0.96 -15.34
C ARG A 165 -9.35 1.46 -14.13
N ALA A 166 -8.76 1.42 -12.93
CA ALA A 166 -9.39 1.96 -11.72
C ALA A 166 -9.55 3.49 -11.73
N TYR A 167 -8.61 4.21 -12.36
CA TYR A 167 -8.51 5.67 -12.31
C TYR A 167 -8.05 6.28 -13.65
N PRO A 168 -8.86 6.19 -14.72
CA PRO A 168 -8.46 6.60 -16.07
C PRO A 168 -8.16 8.10 -16.20
N ASP A 169 -8.88 8.95 -15.45
CA ASP A 169 -8.83 10.41 -15.59
C ASP A 169 -8.11 11.08 -14.39
N LEU A 170 -7.13 10.39 -13.80
CA LEU A 170 -6.44 10.90 -12.61
C LEU A 170 -5.49 12.05 -12.99
N CYS A 171 -5.69 13.21 -12.38
CA CYS A 171 -4.84 14.37 -12.58
C CYS A 171 -4.00 14.66 -11.32
N ILE A 172 -2.67 14.67 -11.46
CA ILE A 172 -1.71 14.90 -10.37
C ILE A 172 -0.86 16.12 -10.72
N ASP A 173 -0.72 17.04 -9.77
CA ASP A 173 0.02 18.30 -9.92
C ASP A 173 -0.42 19.13 -11.13
N GLY A 174 -1.74 19.17 -11.38
CA GLY A 174 -2.33 19.90 -12.51
C GLY A 174 -2.14 19.25 -13.87
N LYS A 175 -1.47 18.09 -13.94
CA LYS A 175 -1.29 17.31 -15.18
C LYS A 175 -2.25 16.14 -15.19
N GLU A 176 -2.98 15.96 -16.28
CA GLU A 176 -3.70 14.72 -16.53
C GLU A 176 -2.67 13.64 -16.83
N ILE A 177 -2.72 12.52 -16.11
CA ILE A 177 -1.76 11.44 -16.29
C ILE A 177 -2.47 10.23 -16.85
N ILE A 178 -2.49 10.17 -18.18
CA ILE A 178 -3.01 9.04 -18.93
C ILE A 178 -1.86 8.08 -19.16
N TYR A 179 -1.50 7.30 -18.15
CA TYR A 179 -0.29 6.46 -18.14
C TYR A 179 -0.12 5.47 -19.32
N GLN A 180 -1.18 5.17 -20.08
CA GLN A 180 -1.14 4.37 -21.31
C GLN A 180 -0.54 5.13 -22.51
N ILE A 181 -0.61 6.46 -22.47
CA ILE A 181 -0.21 7.39 -23.53
C ILE A 181 0.93 8.29 -23.04
N SER A 182 0.92 8.62 -21.75
CA SER A 182 1.94 9.47 -21.13
C SER A 182 3.31 8.83 -21.24
N THR A 183 4.27 9.62 -21.70
CA THR A 183 5.63 9.15 -21.91
C THR A 183 6.35 9.02 -20.57
N ASP A 184 7.45 8.25 -20.55
CA ASP A 184 8.24 8.09 -19.32
C ASP A 184 8.78 9.46 -18.84
N GLU A 185 9.09 10.36 -19.77
CA GLU A 185 9.54 11.74 -19.50
C GLU A 185 8.47 12.59 -18.80
N GLU A 186 7.18 12.34 -19.03
CA GLU A 186 6.09 13.08 -18.39
C GLU A 186 5.84 12.61 -16.95
N ILE A 187 6.09 11.33 -16.70
CA ILE A 187 5.79 10.63 -15.44
C ILE A 187 6.97 10.71 -14.47
N GLU A 188 8.19 10.53 -14.97
CA GLU A 188 9.41 10.45 -14.16
C GLU A 188 9.58 11.64 -13.20
N PRO A 189 9.37 12.91 -13.61
CA PRO A 189 9.50 14.05 -12.69
C PRO A 189 8.56 13.95 -11.50
N LEU A 190 7.33 13.47 -11.73
CA LEU A 190 6.34 13.28 -10.67
C LEU A 190 6.78 12.17 -9.70
N MET A 191 7.30 11.05 -10.22
CA MET A 191 7.79 9.96 -9.38
C MET A 191 8.97 10.39 -8.53
N ARG A 192 9.95 11.09 -9.11
CA ARG A 192 11.09 11.63 -8.39
C ARG A 192 10.59 12.56 -7.28
N LYS A 193 9.67 13.47 -7.61
CA LYS A 193 9.04 14.38 -6.63
C LYS A 193 8.39 13.60 -5.48
N TRP A 194 7.59 12.57 -5.78
CA TRP A 194 6.97 11.71 -4.76
C TRP A 194 8.00 10.98 -3.89
N PHE A 195 8.96 10.31 -4.53
CA PHE A 195 10.01 9.56 -3.86
C PHE A 195 10.84 10.45 -2.91
N HIS A 196 11.14 11.67 -3.33
CA HIS A 196 11.84 12.63 -2.48
C HIS A 196 10.93 13.27 -1.43
N LYS A 197 9.60 13.27 -1.60
CA LYS A 197 8.67 13.89 -0.67
C LYS A 197 8.27 12.97 0.48
N ILE A 198 8.20 11.67 0.27
CA ILE A 198 7.84 10.72 1.33
C ILE A 198 9.04 10.42 2.23
N ALA A 199 8.81 10.36 3.54
CA ALA A 199 9.80 9.84 4.48
C ALA A 199 9.98 8.33 4.24
N ARG A 200 11.20 7.83 4.40
CA ARG A 200 11.50 6.40 4.27
C ARG A 200 11.45 5.70 5.63
N PHE A 201 11.37 4.38 5.63
CA PHE A 201 11.46 3.61 6.85
C PHE A 201 12.92 3.41 7.25
N GLU A 202 13.18 3.43 8.54
CA GLU A 202 14.45 2.96 9.08
C GLU A 202 14.55 1.45 8.85
N SER A 203 15.56 1.01 8.08
CA SER A 203 15.80 -0.40 7.82
C SER A 203 16.92 -0.88 8.74
N PHE A 204 16.58 -1.70 9.73
CA PHE A 204 17.58 -2.32 10.60
C PHE A 204 18.51 -3.20 9.75
N ASN A 205 19.82 -3.02 9.91
CA ASN A 205 20.89 -3.78 9.23
C ASN A 205 21.05 -3.59 7.70
N ASP A 206 20.39 -2.63 7.06
CA ASP A 206 20.70 -2.28 5.65
C ASP A 206 21.85 -1.28 5.55
N VAL A 207 23.07 -1.78 5.78
CA VAL A 207 24.34 -1.02 5.69
C VAL A 207 24.60 -0.50 4.27
N ASN A 208 23.94 -1.05 3.25
CA ASN A 208 24.15 -0.70 1.83
C ASN A 208 23.13 0.33 1.30
N GLY A 209 22.17 0.78 2.14
CA GLY A 209 21.29 1.91 1.84
C GLY A 209 20.31 1.69 0.67
N ARG A 210 19.98 0.44 0.31
CA ARG A 210 19.03 0.13 -0.77
C ARG A 210 17.61 0.10 -0.24
N ASN A 211 17.08 1.28 0.08
CA ASN A 211 15.70 1.42 0.55
C ASN A 211 14.78 1.88 -0.61
N ASP A 212 13.80 1.05 -0.95
CA ASP A 212 12.71 1.40 -1.87
C ASP A 212 11.61 2.16 -1.11
N GLY A 213 11.86 3.44 -0.83
CA GLY A 213 10.98 4.25 0.01
C GLY A 213 9.54 4.36 -0.51
N SER A 214 9.35 4.33 -1.83
CA SER A 214 8.01 4.27 -2.42
C SER A 214 7.39 2.89 -2.21
N GLY A 215 8.16 1.83 -2.47
CA GLY A 215 7.82 0.45 -2.15
C GLY A 215 7.32 0.27 -0.71
N ASP A 216 8.14 0.67 0.26
CA ASP A 216 7.88 0.53 1.68
C ASP A 216 6.57 1.23 2.10
N GLN A 217 6.31 2.42 1.57
CA GLN A 217 5.08 3.17 1.82
C GLN A 217 3.84 2.38 1.38
N TYR A 218 3.85 1.77 0.18
CA TYR A 218 2.71 0.96 -0.24
C TYR A 218 2.55 -0.31 0.60
N TYR A 219 3.65 -0.95 1.00
CA TYR A 219 3.60 -2.14 1.85
C TYR A 219 3.02 -1.83 3.22
N PHE A 220 3.44 -0.72 3.82
CA PHE A 220 2.88 -0.24 5.08
C PHE A 220 1.37 -0.06 4.96
N TRP A 221 0.90 0.75 4.01
CA TRP A 221 -0.53 1.03 3.89
C TRP A 221 -1.36 -0.20 3.50
N THR A 222 -0.81 -1.11 2.70
CA THR A 222 -1.47 -2.37 2.33
C THR A 222 -1.69 -3.25 3.56
N HIS A 223 -0.65 -3.43 4.38
CA HIS A 223 -0.73 -4.24 5.59
C HIS A 223 -1.57 -3.56 6.67
N PHE A 224 -1.47 -2.23 6.81
CA PHE A 224 -2.31 -1.44 7.70
C PHE A 224 -3.79 -1.59 7.35
N PHE A 225 -4.17 -1.39 6.08
CA PHE A 225 -5.56 -1.56 5.64
C PHE A 225 -6.07 -2.99 5.84
N SER A 226 -5.27 -3.99 5.46
CA SER A 226 -5.65 -5.40 5.61
C SER A 226 -5.83 -5.77 7.08
N ALA A 227 -4.91 -5.34 7.96
CA ALA A 227 -5.04 -5.50 9.41
C ALA A 227 -6.31 -4.82 9.96
N CYS A 228 -6.62 -3.61 9.47
CA CYS A 228 -7.81 -2.87 9.84
C CYS A 228 -9.13 -3.58 9.46
N VAL A 229 -9.16 -4.22 8.28
CA VAL A 229 -10.34 -4.94 7.77
C VAL A 229 -10.52 -6.27 8.50
N TYR A 230 -9.49 -7.13 8.52
CA TYR A 230 -9.62 -8.48 9.04
C TYR A 230 -9.56 -8.50 10.58
N GLY A 231 -8.69 -7.74 11.24
CA GLY A 231 -8.53 -7.86 12.70
C GLY A 231 -8.25 -9.32 13.14
N GLN A 232 -8.66 -9.70 14.35
CA GLN A 232 -8.49 -11.08 14.88
C GLN A 232 -9.78 -11.66 15.52
N SER A 233 -10.94 -11.11 15.17
CA SER A 233 -12.23 -11.45 15.80
C SER A 233 -12.83 -12.80 15.41
N SER A 234 -12.56 -13.27 14.20
CA SER A 234 -13.09 -14.54 13.69
C SER A 234 -11.99 -15.47 13.16
N ILE A 235 -12.32 -16.76 12.99
CA ILE A 235 -11.40 -17.75 12.40
C ILE A 235 -10.97 -17.32 10.99
N SER A 236 -11.90 -16.78 10.20
CA SER A 236 -11.59 -16.28 8.84
C SER A 236 -10.58 -15.14 8.87
N ASP A 237 -10.76 -14.21 9.82
CA ASP A 237 -9.86 -13.07 9.99
C ASP A 237 -8.46 -13.52 10.37
N GLN A 238 -8.34 -14.47 11.30
CA GLN A 238 -7.06 -15.04 11.71
C GLN A 238 -6.34 -15.73 10.55
N ILE A 239 -7.08 -16.41 9.67
CA ILE A 239 -6.52 -17.03 8.46
C ILE A 239 -5.96 -15.95 7.54
N PHE A 240 -6.73 -14.90 7.23
CA PHE A 240 -6.23 -13.79 6.41
C PHE A 240 -5.00 -13.12 7.04
N GLN A 241 -5.00 -12.89 8.35
CA GLN A 241 -3.85 -12.33 9.06
C GLN A 241 -2.60 -13.19 8.95
N LYS A 242 -2.73 -14.51 9.05
CA LYS A 242 -1.60 -15.44 8.86
C LYS A 242 -1.07 -15.40 7.44
N ILE A 243 -1.94 -15.21 6.46
CA ILE A 243 -1.54 -15.11 5.07
C ILE A 243 -0.74 -13.83 4.81
N PHE A 244 -1.19 -12.68 5.33
CA PHE A 244 -0.45 -11.42 5.22
C PHE A 244 0.91 -11.50 5.93
N GLU A 245 0.95 -12.10 7.12
CA GLU A 245 2.21 -12.35 7.84
C GLU A 245 3.23 -13.15 7.01
N LYS A 246 2.73 -14.13 6.23
CA LYS A 246 3.55 -14.99 5.38
C LYS A 246 3.67 -14.49 3.93
N GLY A 247 3.15 -13.30 3.64
CA GLY A 247 3.03 -12.77 2.28
C GLY A 247 4.38 -12.63 1.57
N ASN A 248 5.38 -12.05 2.24
CA ASN A 248 6.73 -11.85 1.66
C ASN A 248 7.41 -13.19 1.33
N GLU A 249 7.37 -14.16 2.26
CA GLU A 249 7.90 -15.51 2.07
C GLU A 249 7.24 -16.21 0.87
N VAL A 250 5.90 -16.13 0.78
CA VAL A 250 5.12 -16.71 -0.33
C VAL A 250 5.48 -16.04 -1.66
N MET A 251 5.59 -14.70 -1.70
CA MET A 251 5.96 -13.97 -2.92
C MET A 251 7.37 -14.32 -3.40
N ILE A 252 8.35 -14.36 -2.50
CA ILE A 252 9.73 -14.76 -2.81
C ILE A 252 9.72 -16.16 -3.42
N TYR A 253 9.07 -17.11 -2.76
CA TYR A 253 8.96 -18.49 -3.24
C TYR A 253 8.29 -18.55 -4.63
N VAL A 254 7.18 -17.83 -4.83
CA VAL A 254 6.45 -17.83 -6.11
C VAL A 254 7.29 -17.23 -7.24
N LYS A 255 7.96 -16.11 -6.99
CA LYS A 255 8.83 -15.42 -7.96
C LYS A 255 9.99 -16.32 -8.42
N HIS A 256 10.66 -16.98 -7.47
CA HIS A 256 11.80 -17.85 -7.78
C HIS A 256 11.36 -19.15 -8.45
N LYS A 257 10.32 -19.80 -7.93
CA LYS A 257 9.95 -21.14 -8.36
C LYS A 257 9.10 -21.17 -9.63
N PHE A 258 8.21 -20.20 -9.82
CA PHE A 258 7.23 -20.22 -10.92
C PHE A 258 7.51 -19.15 -11.97
N ALA A 259 7.82 -17.93 -11.57
CA ALA A 259 8.07 -16.86 -12.53
C ALA A 259 9.49 -16.92 -13.14
N LYS A 260 10.41 -17.71 -12.54
CA LYS A 260 11.84 -17.77 -12.91
C LYS A 260 12.48 -16.37 -13.07
N ARG A 261 11.95 -15.36 -12.37
CA ARG A 261 12.41 -13.97 -12.47
C ARG A 261 13.57 -13.75 -11.50
N GLY A 262 14.78 -13.61 -12.03
CA GLY A 262 15.94 -13.17 -11.25
C GLY A 262 15.80 -11.72 -10.76
N GLY A 263 16.35 -11.44 -9.58
CA GLY A 263 16.49 -10.08 -9.03
C GLY A 263 16.28 -10.01 -7.53
N THR A 264 17.00 -9.09 -6.88
CA THR A 264 16.88 -8.78 -5.46
C THR A 264 15.43 -8.46 -5.11
N VAL A 265 14.92 -9.07 -4.05
CA VAL A 265 13.67 -8.68 -3.41
C VAL A 265 14.08 -7.70 -2.33
N SER A 266 13.65 -6.44 -2.45
CA SER A 266 13.71 -5.53 -1.30
C SER A 266 12.83 -6.14 -0.22
N ASP A 267 13.34 -6.26 1.01
CA ASP A 267 12.70 -7.06 2.05
C ASP A 267 11.33 -6.48 2.44
N HIS A 268 11.16 -5.15 2.36
CA HIS A 268 9.94 -4.39 2.71
C HIS A 268 9.32 -4.80 4.07
N TYR A 269 10.09 -5.53 4.87
CA TYR A 269 9.63 -6.33 5.98
C TYR A 269 9.23 -5.41 7.13
N GLU A 270 10.09 -4.45 7.45
CA GLU A 270 9.83 -3.45 8.48
C GLU A 270 8.56 -2.66 8.21
N ALA A 271 8.40 -2.13 6.99
CA ALA A 271 7.20 -1.38 6.62
C ALA A 271 5.93 -2.24 6.68
N SER A 272 6.01 -3.49 6.22
CA SER A 272 4.90 -4.45 6.26
C SER A 272 4.51 -4.81 7.70
N LEU A 273 5.50 -5.10 8.55
CA LEU A 273 5.34 -5.47 9.94
C LEU A 273 4.74 -4.31 10.74
N LEU A 274 5.28 -3.10 10.59
CA LEU A 274 4.78 -1.89 11.24
C LEU A 274 3.34 -1.59 10.83
N GLY A 275 3.04 -1.63 9.53
CA GLY A 275 1.69 -1.42 9.02
C GLY A 275 0.70 -2.41 9.64
N ARG A 276 1.05 -3.71 9.64
CA ARG A 276 0.22 -4.75 10.24
C ARG A 276 0.02 -4.55 11.74
N ASN A 277 1.09 -4.33 12.49
CA ASN A 277 1.03 -4.23 13.95
C ASN A 277 0.18 -3.03 14.39
N ILE A 278 0.38 -1.86 13.78
CA ILE A 278 -0.43 -0.67 14.10
C ILE A 278 -1.89 -0.89 13.72
N GLY A 279 -2.17 -1.46 12.54
CA GLY A 279 -3.54 -1.76 12.11
C GLY A 279 -4.26 -2.74 13.03
N LEU A 280 -3.57 -3.79 13.52
CA LEU A 280 -4.11 -4.75 14.49
C LEU A 280 -4.38 -4.08 15.85
N SER A 281 -3.44 -3.28 16.34
CA SER A 281 -3.60 -2.54 17.61
C SER A 281 -4.80 -1.60 17.57
N ILE A 282 -4.99 -0.86 16.47
CA ILE A 282 -6.12 0.07 16.30
C ILE A 282 -7.46 -0.67 16.11
N SER A 283 -7.43 -1.88 15.53
CA SER A 283 -8.63 -2.68 15.29
C SER A 283 -9.14 -3.43 16.52
N SER A 284 -8.28 -3.61 17.51
CA SER A 284 -8.57 -4.40 18.71
C SER A 284 -9.16 -3.57 19.86
N ASN A 285 -9.18 -2.24 19.70
CA ASN A 285 -9.82 -1.26 20.59
C ASN A 285 -11.27 -0.96 20.16
#